data_AF-A0A8X6P5A3-F1
#
_entry.id   AF-A0A8X6P5A3-F1
#
_cell.length_a   1.000
_cell.length_b   1.000
_cell.length_c   1.000
_cell.angle_alpha   90.00
_cell.angle_beta   90.00
_cell.angle_gamma   90.00
#
_symmetry.space_group_name_H-M   'P 1'
#
loop_
_entity.id
_entity.type
_entity.pdbx_description
1 polymer ?
#
loop_
_entity_poly.entity_id
_entity_poly.type
_entity_poly.pdbx_seq_one_letter_code
_entity_poly.pdbx_strand_id
1 'polypeptide(L)'
;VLMKGVNYHAKEPTKLGKTFLRLERDFDMHANYCWNEARAQRLLREGPLKDFFDDHSRMIDDDKFLVDHLKLPIQRLNDYQLLLKELIKYSSRLNEDTSDLQKALDFIHSINTRTKDLQYIQAIEGCKGDLLKIGRILRHVSESL
;
A
#
# COMPACT_ATOMS: atom_id res chain seq x y z
N VAL A 1 -2.82 -11.24 -9.48
CA VAL A 1 -1.87 -11.14 -10.63
C VAL A 1 -0.41 -11.11 -10.18
N LEU A 2 -0.06 -10.32 -9.15
CA LEU A 2 1.29 -10.24 -8.59
C LEU A 2 1.94 -11.60 -8.30
N MET A 3 1.27 -12.49 -7.57
CA MET A 3 1.84 -13.82 -7.24
C MET A 3 2.23 -14.64 -8.47
N LYS A 4 1.48 -14.54 -9.58
CA LYS A 4 1.86 -15.22 -10.83
C LYS A 4 3.14 -14.62 -11.42
N GLY A 5 3.29 -13.29 -11.37
CA GLY A 5 4.50 -12.59 -11.81
C GLY A 5 5.72 -12.91 -10.94
N VAL A 6 5.53 -12.99 -9.62
CA VAL A 6 6.57 -13.40 -8.67
C VAL A 6 7.04 -14.82 -8.97
N ASN A 7 6.10 -15.76 -9.14
CA ASN A 7 6.43 -17.15 -9.47
C ASN A 7 7.12 -17.28 -10.83
N TYR A 8 6.69 -16.48 -11.82
CA TYR A 8 7.30 -16.48 -13.15
C TYR A 8 8.78 -16.05 -13.13
N HIS A 9 9.13 -15.09 -12.28
CA HIS A 9 10.51 -14.62 -12.12
C HIS A 9 11.27 -15.28 -10.96
N ALA A 10 10.80 -16.41 -10.43
CA ALA A 10 11.45 -17.09 -9.31
C ALA A 10 12.92 -17.46 -9.58
N LYS A 11 13.29 -17.69 -10.86
CA LYS A 11 14.68 -17.98 -11.28
C LYS A 11 15.48 -16.75 -11.69
N GLU A 12 14.84 -15.59 -11.83
CA GLU A 12 15.47 -14.33 -12.25
C GLU A 12 14.99 -13.18 -11.37
N PRO A 13 15.41 -13.13 -10.08
CA PRO A 13 14.86 -12.21 -9.10
C PRO A 13 14.97 -10.73 -9.48
N THR A 14 16.01 -10.33 -10.20
CA THR A 14 16.19 -8.94 -10.69
C THR A 14 15.05 -8.46 -11.58
N LYS A 15 14.36 -9.37 -12.29
CA LYS A 15 13.18 -9.05 -13.11
C LYS A 15 11.92 -8.77 -12.28
N LEU A 16 11.93 -9.02 -10.97
CA LEU A 16 10.79 -8.70 -10.10
C LEU A 16 10.48 -7.20 -10.10
N GLY A 17 11.48 -6.34 -10.26
CA GLY A 17 11.28 -4.89 -10.37
C GLY A 17 10.27 -4.53 -11.46
N LYS A 18 10.43 -5.12 -12.66
CA LYS A 18 9.49 -4.95 -13.78
C LYS A 18 8.08 -5.45 -13.47
N THR A 19 7.95 -6.50 -12.65
CA THR A 19 6.65 -7.02 -12.24
C THR A 19 5.89 -6.02 -11.37
N PHE A 20 6.57 -5.42 -10.39
CA PHE A 20 5.96 -4.38 -9.54
C PHE A 20 5.56 -3.16 -10.37
N LEU A 21 6.46 -2.66 -11.24
CA LEU A 21 6.21 -1.49 -12.07
C LEU A 21 5.03 -1.69 -13.04
N ARG A 22 4.90 -2.88 -13.64
CA ARG A 22 3.77 -3.20 -14.53
C ARG A 22 2.42 -3.21 -13.80
N LEU A 23 2.42 -3.50 -12.51
CA LEU A 23 1.22 -3.58 -11.68
C LEU A 23 0.92 -2.27 -10.94
N GLU A 24 1.59 -1.17 -11.32
CA GLU A 24 1.46 0.10 -10.61
C GLU A 24 0.00 0.55 -10.41
N ARG A 25 -0.86 0.40 -11.43
CA ARG A 25 -2.28 0.76 -11.32
C ARG A 25 -3.06 -0.18 -10.41
N ASP A 26 -2.69 -1.46 -10.36
CA ASP A 26 -3.30 -2.42 -9.44
C ASP A 26 -3.01 -2.06 -7.97
N PHE A 27 -1.92 -1.36 -7.69
CA PHE A 27 -1.60 -0.89 -6.34
C PHE A 27 -2.33 0.40 -5.94
N ASP A 28 -3.03 1.09 -6.85
CA ASP A 28 -3.81 2.28 -6.48
C ASP A 28 -4.93 1.93 -5.46
N MET A 29 -5.42 0.69 -5.46
CA MET A 29 -6.35 0.20 -4.42
C MET A 29 -5.72 0.20 -3.02
N HIS A 30 -4.40 0.06 -2.90
CA HIS A 30 -3.72 0.02 -1.61
C HIS A 30 -3.63 1.43 -1.00
N ALA A 31 -3.43 2.48 -1.81
CA ALA A 31 -3.47 3.86 -1.31
C ALA A 31 -4.86 4.19 -0.74
N ASN A 32 -5.93 3.83 -1.47
CA ASN A 32 -7.30 3.97 -0.99
C ASN A 32 -7.57 3.14 0.28
N TYR A 33 -7.03 1.92 0.34
CA TYR A 33 -7.16 1.07 1.52
C TYR A 33 -6.48 1.71 2.73
N CYS A 34 -5.20 2.12 2.62
CA CYS A 34 -4.46 2.78 3.69
C CYS A 34 -5.17 4.03 4.23
N TRP A 35 -5.81 4.81 3.34
CA TRP A 35 -6.62 5.96 3.73
C TRP A 35 -7.85 5.57 4.56
N ASN A 36 -8.61 4.56 4.10
CA ASN A 36 -9.85 4.14 4.75
C ASN A 36 -9.63 3.29 6.01
N GLU A 37 -8.51 2.60 6.11
CA GLU A 37 -8.16 1.72 7.23
C GLU A 37 -8.21 2.49 8.56
N ALA A 38 -7.66 3.71 8.59
CA ALA A 38 -7.69 4.54 9.79
C ALA A 38 -9.12 4.87 10.26
N ARG A 39 -10.07 5.01 9.32
CA ARG A 39 -11.49 5.20 9.63
C ARG A 39 -12.13 3.91 10.14
N ALA A 40 -11.83 2.77 9.50
CA ALA A 40 -12.32 1.47 9.93
C ALA A 40 -11.86 1.15 11.36
N GLN A 41 -10.59 1.41 11.69
CA GLN A 41 -10.06 1.24 13.04
C GLN A 41 -10.79 2.09 14.09
N ARG A 42 -11.23 3.31 13.73
CA ARG A 42 -12.04 4.14 14.65
C ARG A 42 -13.43 3.55 14.86
N LEU A 43 -14.08 3.07 13.80
CA LEU A 43 -15.41 2.46 13.89
C LEU A 43 -15.42 1.14 14.68
N LEU A 44 -14.30 0.42 14.68
CA LEU A 44 -14.13 -0.86 15.37
C LEU A 44 -13.46 -0.73 16.75
N ARG A 45 -13.26 0.50 17.25
CA ARG A 45 -12.61 0.72 18.54
C ARG A 45 -13.50 0.35 19.72
N GLU A 46 -14.80 0.59 19.60
CA GLU A 46 -15.79 0.39 20.65
C GLU A 46 -17.21 0.31 20.07
N GLY A 47 -18.14 -0.19 20.88
CA GLY A 47 -19.56 -0.24 20.55
C GLY A 47 -19.99 -1.48 19.76
N PRO A 48 -21.25 -1.50 19.29
CA PRO A 48 -21.90 -2.72 18.81
C PRO A 48 -21.22 -3.39 17.62
N LEU A 49 -20.56 -2.61 16.77
CA LEU A 49 -19.80 -3.15 15.62
C LEU A 49 -18.59 -3.94 16.10
N LYS A 50 -17.83 -3.41 17.07
CA LYS A 50 -16.69 -4.12 17.63
C LYS A 50 -17.14 -5.43 18.26
N ASP A 51 -18.18 -5.38 19.09
CA ASP A 51 -18.66 -6.57 19.82
C ASP A 51 -19.13 -7.65 18.83
N PHE A 52 -19.87 -7.26 17.79
CA PHE A 52 -20.30 -8.17 16.73
C PHE A 52 -19.12 -8.88 16.04
N PHE A 53 -18.08 -8.13 15.65
CA PHE A 53 -16.94 -8.73 14.94
C PHE A 53 -16.02 -9.52 15.87
N ASP A 54 -15.88 -9.13 17.15
CA ASP A 54 -15.13 -9.90 18.14
C ASP A 54 -15.81 -11.24 18.42
N ASP A 55 -17.14 -11.25 18.56
CA ASP A 55 -17.92 -12.48 18.73
C ASP A 55 -17.83 -13.36 17.49
N HIS A 56 -17.85 -12.76 16.30
CA HIS A 56 -17.65 -13.50 15.06
C HIS A 56 -16.25 -14.15 14.99
N SER A 57 -15.19 -13.43 15.34
CA SER A 57 -13.82 -13.98 15.42
C SER A 57 -13.74 -15.18 16.36
N ARG A 58 -14.37 -15.10 17.55
CA ARG A 58 -14.43 -16.22 18.50
C ARG A 58 -15.23 -17.40 17.95
N MET A 59 -16.33 -17.14 17.25
CA MET A 59 -17.18 -18.18 16.67
C MET A 59 -16.45 -19.01 15.60
N ILE A 60 -15.53 -18.39 14.86
CA ILE A 60 -14.72 -19.07 13.83
C ILE A 60 -13.37 -19.58 14.37
N ASP A 61 -13.11 -19.45 15.68
CA ASP A 61 -11.86 -19.81 16.35
C ASP A 61 -10.63 -19.13 15.71
N ASP A 62 -10.76 -17.84 15.37
CA ASP A 62 -9.65 -17.05 14.82
C ASP A 62 -8.79 -16.47 15.96
N ASP A 63 -7.48 -16.66 15.84
CA ASP A 63 -6.47 -16.13 16.76
C ASP A 63 -6.41 -14.59 16.79
N LYS A 64 -7.02 -13.92 15.79
CA LYS A 64 -6.94 -12.46 15.61
C LYS A 64 -8.32 -11.83 15.43
N PHE A 65 -8.45 -10.61 15.91
CA PHE A 65 -9.64 -9.79 15.68
C PHE A 65 -9.61 -9.15 14.28
N LEU A 66 -10.78 -8.70 13.81
CA LEU A 66 -10.89 -8.01 12.52
C LEU A 66 -9.93 -6.82 12.42
N VAL A 67 -9.76 -6.05 13.50
CA VAL A 67 -8.84 -4.90 13.55
C VAL A 67 -7.39 -5.27 13.26
N ASP A 68 -6.96 -6.49 13.55
CA ASP A 68 -5.60 -6.95 13.26
C ASP A 68 -5.45 -7.40 11.82
N HIS A 69 -6.47 -8.05 11.27
CA HIS A 69 -6.54 -8.39 9.85
C HIS A 69 -6.51 -7.14 8.96
N LEU A 70 -7.16 -6.06 9.39
CA LEU A 70 -7.18 -4.82 8.63
C LEU A 70 -5.79 -4.17 8.49
N LYS A 71 -4.84 -4.48 9.38
CA LYS A 71 -3.45 -3.98 9.30
C LYS A 71 -2.61 -4.76 8.28
N LEU A 72 -3.00 -5.98 7.91
CA LEU A 72 -2.21 -6.87 7.05
C LEU A 72 -1.86 -6.25 5.69
N PRO A 73 -2.76 -5.56 4.97
CA PRO A 73 -2.40 -4.94 3.69
C PRO A 73 -1.36 -3.82 3.84
N ILE A 74 -1.39 -3.07 4.94
CA ILE A 74 -0.40 -2.02 5.24
C ILE A 74 0.95 -2.67 5.57
N GLN A 75 0.94 -3.69 6.42
CA GLN A 75 2.14 -4.47 6.76
C GLN A 75 2.76 -5.09 5.50
N ARG A 76 1.94 -5.60 4.59
CA ARG A 76 2.40 -6.20 3.33
C ARG A 76 3.15 -5.21 2.43
N LEU A 77 2.77 -3.94 2.41
CA LEU A 77 3.53 -2.90 1.71
C LEU A 77 4.91 -2.67 2.34
N ASN A 78 5.01 -2.76 3.67
CA ASN A 78 6.28 -2.66 4.37
C ASN A 78 7.16 -3.89 4.09
N ASP A 79 6.57 -5.08 4.05
CA ASP A 79 7.28 -6.30 3.66
C ASP A 79 7.87 -6.17 2.25
N TYR A 80 7.09 -5.67 1.28
CA TYR A 80 7.61 -5.46 -0.08
C TYR A 80 8.79 -4.49 -0.11
N GLN A 81 8.76 -3.41 0.68
CA GLN A 81 9.90 -2.50 0.77
C GLN A 81 11.14 -3.20 1.34
N LEU A 82 10.98 -3.98 2.41
CA LEU A 82 12.10 -4.70 3.03
C LEU A 82 12.69 -5.74 2.07
N LEU A 83 11.83 -6.56 1.46
CA LEU A 83 12.23 -7.59 0.51
C LEU A 83 12.92 -7.01 -0.73
N LEU A 84 12.39 -5.91 -1.28
CA LEU A 84 13.03 -5.22 -2.41
C LEU A 84 14.40 -4.63 -2.02
N LYS A 85 14.54 -4.04 -0.82
CA LYS A 85 15.82 -3.54 -0.31
C LYS A 85 16.85 -4.66 -0.16
N GLU A 86 16.45 -5.81 0.41
CA GLU A 86 17.33 -6.96 0.53
C GLU A 86 17.74 -7.50 -0.84
N LEU A 87 16.79 -7.59 -1.77
CA LEU A 87 17.07 -8.06 -3.11
C LEU A 87 18.07 -7.16 -3.85
N ILE A 88 17.89 -5.84 -3.78
CA ILE A 88 18.84 -4.86 -4.32
C ILE A 88 20.23 -5.04 -3.70
N LYS A 89 20.30 -5.21 -2.37
CA LYS A 89 21.56 -5.43 -1.66
C LYS A 89 22.30 -6.67 -2.16
N TYR A 90 21.61 -7.79 -2.34
CA TYR A 90 22.24 -9.03 -2.80
C TYR A 90 22.60 -8.99 -4.29
N SER A 91 21.71 -8.51 -5.16
CA SER A 91 21.99 -8.36 -6.59
C SER A 91 23.15 -7.40 -6.87
N SER A 92 23.26 -6.29 -6.12
CA SER A 92 24.39 -5.35 -6.27
C SER A 92 25.74 -5.98 -5.91
N ARG A 93 25.77 -6.87 -4.91
CA ARG A 93 26.99 -7.63 -4.53
C ARG A 93 27.43 -8.62 -5.59
N LEU A 94 26.51 -9.03 -6.46
CA LEU A 94 26.75 -9.91 -7.61
C LEU A 94 27.01 -9.12 -8.89
N ASN A 95 27.13 -7.79 -8.83
CA ASN A 95 27.29 -6.90 -9.98
C ASN A 95 26.14 -7.00 -11.00
N GLU A 96 24.94 -7.37 -10.57
CA GLU A 96 23.74 -7.38 -11.40
C GLU A 96 23.11 -5.97 -11.50
N ASP A 97 22.40 -5.69 -12.60
CA ASP A 97 21.62 -4.45 -12.73
C ASP A 97 20.42 -4.46 -11.78
N THR A 98 20.33 -3.42 -10.95
CA THR A 98 19.27 -3.23 -9.95
C THR A 98 18.36 -2.04 -10.27
N SER A 99 18.50 -1.40 -11.43
CA SER A 99 17.74 -0.18 -11.80
C SER A 99 16.23 -0.36 -11.64
N ASP A 100 15.67 -1.45 -12.16
CA ASP A 100 14.23 -1.70 -12.08
C ASP A 100 13.78 -2.09 -10.67
N LEU A 101 14.64 -2.72 -9.88
CA LEU A 101 14.36 -3.01 -8.47
C LEU A 101 14.31 -1.71 -7.65
N GLN A 102 15.23 -0.78 -7.90
CA GLN A 102 15.25 0.52 -7.23
C GLN A 102 13.99 1.33 -7.58
N LYS A 103 13.63 1.39 -8.87
CA LYS A 103 12.37 2.02 -9.30
C LYS A 103 11.15 1.38 -8.65
N ALA A 104 11.13 0.05 -8.53
CA ALA A 104 10.04 -0.65 -7.85
C ALA A 104 9.97 -0.32 -6.36
N LEU A 105 11.12 -0.20 -5.68
CA LEU A 105 11.19 0.20 -4.28
C LEU A 105 10.65 1.63 -4.09
N ASP A 106 11.08 2.57 -4.93
CA ASP A 106 10.62 3.96 -4.90
C ASP A 106 9.12 4.04 -5.17
N PHE A 107 8.62 3.24 -6.12
CA PHE A 107 7.21 3.10 -6.41
C PHE A 107 6.41 2.62 -5.19
N ILE A 108 6.81 1.51 -4.55
CA ILE A 108 6.11 1.01 -3.35
C ILE A 108 6.15 2.04 -2.23
N HIS A 109 7.29 2.73 -2.03
CA HIS A 109 7.39 3.80 -1.04
C HIS A 109 6.41 4.95 -1.34
N SER A 110 6.23 5.30 -2.61
CA SER A 110 5.32 6.36 -3.04
C SER A 110 3.85 6.10 -2.68
N ILE A 111 3.43 4.85 -2.46
CA ILE A 111 2.05 4.52 -2.08
C ILE A 111 1.65 5.20 -0.77
N ASN A 112 2.56 5.26 0.21
CA ASN A 112 2.30 5.96 1.47
C ASN A 112 2.17 7.47 1.27
N THR A 113 2.94 8.04 0.35
CA THR A 113 2.81 9.45 -0.04
C THR A 113 1.45 9.70 -0.71
N ARG A 114 0.99 8.81 -1.59
CA ARG A 114 -0.34 8.90 -2.23
C ARG A 114 -1.48 8.90 -1.21
N THR A 115 -1.35 8.15 -0.12
CA THR A 115 -2.32 8.18 0.98
C THR A 115 -2.40 9.57 1.62
N LYS A 116 -1.27 10.27 1.76
CA LYS A 116 -1.25 11.67 2.25
C LYS A 116 -1.84 12.63 1.21
N ASP A 117 -1.61 12.40 -0.08
CA ASP A 117 -2.21 13.21 -1.15
C ASP A 117 -3.74 13.14 -1.13
N LEU A 118 -4.30 11.95 -0.87
CA LEU A 118 -5.75 11.76 -0.68
C LEU A 118 -6.28 12.57 0.51
N GLN A 119 -5.48 12.75 1.58
CA GLN A 119 -5.84 13.62 2.69
C GLN A 119 -6.06 15.06 2.25
N TYR A 120 -5.14 15.59 1.44
CA TYR A 120 -5.24 16.95 0.92
C TYR A 120 -6.43 17.11 -0.02
N ILE A 121 -6.67 16.13 -0.92
CA ILE A 121 -7.83 16.16 -1.83
C ILE A 121 -9.15 16.24 -1.05
N GLN A 122 -9.30 15.42 -0.01
CA GLN A 122 -10.52 15.38 0.79
C GLN A 122 -10.72 16.65 1.64
N ALA A 123 -9.65 17.39 1.93
CA ALA A 123 -9.72 18.66 2.63
C ALA A 123 -10.08 19.86 1.74
N ILE A 124 -10.12 19.68 0.41
CA ILE A 124 -10.52 20.74 -0.53
C ILE A 124 -12.04 20.86 -0.53
N GLU A 125 -12.54 22.00 -0.06
CA GLU A 125 -13.95 22.34 -0.08
C GLU A 125 -14.29 23.26 -1.28
N GLY A 126 -15.55 23.27 -1.71
CA GLY A 126 -16.04 24.21 -2.74
C GLY A 126 -15.66 23.89 -4.19
N CYS A 127 -14.93 22.79 -4.45
CA CYS A 127 -14.64 22.35 -5.81
C CYS A 127 -15.86 21.66 -6.45
N LYS A 128 -16.21 22.03 -7.69
CA LYS A 128 -17.26 21.36 -8.47
C LYS A 128 -16.65 20.20 -9.25
N GLY A 129 -16.97 18.97 -8.84
CA GLY A 129 -16.58 17.74 -9.55
C GLY A 129 -15.90 16.73 -8.62
N ASP A 130 -15.53 15.58 -9.19
CA ASP A 130 -14.85 14.51 -8.47
C ASP A 130 -13.32 14.66 -8.61
N LEU A 131 -12.69 15.18 -7.56
CA LEU A 131 -11.24 15.36 -7.50
C LEU A 131 -10.44 14.04 -7.51
N LEU A 132 -11.09 12.88 -7.34
CA LEU A 132 -10.42 11.59 -7.50
C LEU A 132 -10.25 11.23 -8.99
N LYS A 133 -11.01 11.86 -9.90
CA LYS A 133 -10.97 11.60 -11.35
C LYS A 133 -9.95 12.44 -12.12
N ILE A 134 -9.40 13.49 -11.51
CA ILE A 134 -8.40 14.36 -12.16
C ILE A 134 -7.00 13.75 -12.18
N GLY A 135 -6.81 12.57 -11.59
CA GLY A 135 -5.54 11.84 -11.60
C GLY A 135 -4.68 12.13 -10.38
N ARG A 136 -3.36 11.95 -10.53
CA ARG A 136 -2.41 12.00 -9.42
C ARG A 136 -2.02 13.43 -9.07
N ILE A 137 -1.94 13.72 -7.78
CA ILE A 137 -1.27 14.94 -7.31
C ILE A 137 0.22 14.83 -7.65
N LEU A 138 0.74 15.86 -8.30
CA LEU A 138 2.17 15.96 -8.60
C LEU A 138 2.93 16.71 -7.50
N ARG A 139 2.29 17.70 -6.87
CA ARG A 139 2.89 18.53 -5.82
C ARG A 139 1.80 19.23 -5.00
N HIS A 140 2.00 19.31 -3.69
CA HIS A 140 1.31 20.24 -2.80
C HIS A 140 2.37 21.13 -2.12
N VAL A 141 2.11 22.43 -2.03
CA VAL A 141 3.00 23.40 -1.37
C VAL A 141 2.16 24.25 -0.44
N SER A 142 2.55 24.29 0.83
CA SER A 142 2.01 25.26 1.78
C SER A 142 2.88 26.51 1.69
N GLU A 143 2.34 27.61 1.18
CA GLU A 143 3.00 28.91 1.29
C GLU A 143 2.67 29.51 2.66
N SER A 144 3.70 29.77 3.46
CA SER A 144 3.56 30.61 4.65
C SER A 144 3.40 32.05 4.17
N LEU A 145 2.25 32.67 4.46
CA LEU A 145 2.04 34.12 4.34
C LEU A 145 2.74 34.85 5.49
#